data_AF-A0A6H5GF66-F1
#
_entry.id   AF-A0A6H5GF66-F1
#
_cell.length_a   1.000
_cell.length_b   1.000
_cell.length_c   1.000
_cell.angle_alpha   90.00
_cell.angle_beta   90.00
_cell.angle_gamma   90.00
#
_symmetry.space_group_name_H-M   'P 1'
#
loop_
_entity.id
_entity.type
_entity.pdbx_description
1 polymer ?
#
loop_
_entity_poly.entity_id
_entity_poly.type
_entity_poly.pdbx_seq_one_letter_code
_entity_poly.pdbx_strand_id
1 'polypeptide(L)' 'MDHMTCVLNLVFDCRFRESGESDWSTIPVTPSGSTQITVHKLNPGTTYEFQVIGKNPLGDGMLSKVLTVRTL' A
#
# COMPACT_ATOMS: atom_id res chain seq x y z
N MET A 1 8.13 37.29 -9.74
CA MET A 1 6.72 36.91 -9.46
C MET A 1 6.83 35.44 -9.20
N ASP A 2 6.98 35.09 -7.92
CA ASP A 2 7.59 33.81 -7.56
C ASP A 2 6.44 32.83 -7.31
N HIS A 3 6.25 31.93 -8.27
CA HIS A 3 5.21 30.92 -8.19
C HIS A 3 5.80 29.68 -7.52
N MET A 4 5.37 29.40 -6.29
CA MET A 4 5.68 28.14 -5.63
C MET A 4 4.68 27.08 -6.07
N THR A 5 5.15 26.10 -6.83
CA THR A 5 4.32 24.96 -7.23
C THR A 5 4.39 23.90 -6.14
N CYS A 6 3.28 23.65 -5.45
CA CYS A 6 3.19 22.53 -4.52
C CYS A 6 2.82 21.27 -5.32
N VAL A 7 3.81 20.43 -5.61
CA VAL A 7 3.58 19.13 -6.26
C VAL A 7 3.50 18.06 -5.18
N LEU A 8 2.31 17.49 -4.99
CA LEU A 8 2.09 16.37 -4.08
C LEU A 8 2.36 15.05 -4.83
N ASN A 9 3.63 14.66 -4.94
CA ASN A 9 4.01 13.33 -5.44
C ASN A 9 3.80 12.30 -4.32
N LEU A 10 2.57 11.83 -4.14
CA LEU A 10 2.27 10.71 -3.25
C LEU A 10 2.66 9.40 -3.92
N VAL A 11 3.61 8.71 -3.31
CA VAL A 11 3.90 7.31 -3.59
C VAL A 11 3.15 6.49 -2.55
N PHE A 12 2.59 5.34 -2.91
CA PHE A 12 1.97 4.44 -1.95
C PHE A 12 2.71 3.11 -1.94
N ASP A 13 2.77 2.47 -0.79
CA ASP A 13 3.13 1.05 -0.70
C ASP A 13 1.93 0.29 -0.13
N CYS A 14 1.58 -0.81 -0.79
CA CYS A 14 0.62 -1.76 -0.25
C CYS A 14 1.38 -2.83 0.53
N ARG A 15 1.01 -3.03 1.79
CA ARG A 15 1.51 -4.12 2.61
C ARG A 15 0.44 -5.18 2.75
N PHE A 16 0.84 -6.43 2.66
CA PHE A 16 -0.05 -7.56 2.88
C PHE A 16 0.62 -8.67 3.67
N ARG A 17 -0.17 -9.47 4.38
CA ARG A 17 0.27 -10.68 5.06
C ARG A 17 -0.87 -11.68 5.17
N GLU A 18 -0.54 -12.95 5.35
CA GLU A 18 -1.54 -13.93 5.76
C GLU A 18 -2.01 -13.62 7.19
N SER A 19 -3.31 -13.81 7.44
CA SER A 19 -3.92 -13.51 8.73
C SER A 19 -3.33 -14.39 9.82
N GLY A 20 -2.69 -13.77 10.81
CA GLY A 20 -2.01 -14.46 11.91
C GLY A 20 -0.48 -14.42 11.81
N GLU A 21 0.08 -14.07 10.65
CA GLU A 21 1.52 -13.88 10.50
C GLU A 21 1.99 -12.55 11.12
N SER A 22 3.24 -12.51 11.61
CA SER A 22 3.84 -11.27 12.11
C SER A 22 4.31 -10.35 10.98
N ASP A 23 4.83 -10.96 9.92
CA ASP A 23 5.63 -10.26 8.92
C ASP A 23 4.79 -9.75 7.76
N TRP A 24 5.03 -8.51 7.35
CA TRP A 24 4.35 -7.86 6.25
C TRP A 24 5.20 -7.92 4.98
N SER A 25 4.63 -8.45 3.91
CA SER A 25 5.16 -8.25 2.56
C SER A 25 4.78 -6.86 2.06
N THR A 26 5.66 -6.20 1.32
CA THR A 26 5.44 -4.84 0.80
C THR A 26 5.52 -4.83 -0.73
N ILE A 27 4.54 -4.18 -1.37
CA ILE A 27 4.46 -3.99 -2.81
C ILE A 27 4.42 -2.48 -3.09
N PRO A 28 5.41 -1.93 -3.82
CA PRO A 28 5.36 -0.53 -4.22
C PRO A 28 4.26 -0.31 -5.25
N VAL A 29 3.43 0.70 -5.03
CA VAL A 29 2.39 1.11 -5.99
C VAL A 29 3.05 1.93 -7.08
N THR A 30 3.01 1.42 -8.32
CA THR A 30 3.59 2.06 -9.49
C THR A 30 2.56 2.15 -10.62
N PRO A 31 2.53 3.26 -11.39
CA PRO A 31 3.31 4.50 -11.20
C PRO A 31 2.86 5.29 -9.96
N SER A 32 3.67 6.24 -9.52
CA SER A 32 3.33 7.17 -8.42
C SER A 32 1.99 7.87 -8.71
N GLY A 33 1.14 7.99 -7.70
CA GLY A 33 -0.22 8.53 -7.85
C GLY A 33 -1.28 7.51 -8.28
N SER A 34 -0.92 6.26 -8.61
CA SER A 34 -1.92 5.20 -8.79
C SER A 34 -2.63 4.91 -7.47
N THR A 35 -3.93 4.66 -7.55
CA THR A 35 -4.78 4.28 -6.40
C THR A 35 -5.22 2.82 -6.47
N GLN A 36 -4.71 2.05 -7.44
CA GLN A 36 -5.06 0.66 -7.65
C GLN A 36 -3.82 -0.17 -7.95
N ILE A 37 -3.76 -1.36 -7.35
CA ILE A 37 -2.80 -2.41 -7.68
C ILE A 37 -3.48 -3.77 -7.66
N THR A 38 -2.85 -4.73 -8.32
CA THR A 38 -3.25 -6.14 -8.27
C THR A 38 -2.15 -6.94 -7.58
N VAL A 39 -2.52 -7.63 -6.49
CA VAL A 39 -1.61 -8.55 -5.80
C VAL A 39 -1.80 -9.95 -6.36
N HIS A 40 -0.72 -10.53 -6.89
CA HIS A 40 -0.73 -11.86 -7.51
C HIS A 40 -0.13 -12.91 -6.58
N LYS A 41 -0.28 -14.19 -6.95
CA LYS A 41 0.31 -15.35 -6.27
C LYS A 41 -0.14 -15.51 -4.80
N LEU A 42 -1.39 -15.14 -4.51
CA LEU A 42 -2.02 -15.45 -3.23
C LEU A 42 -2.54 -16.89 -3.23
N ASN A 43 -2.47 -17.55 -2.09
CA ASN A 43 -2.97 -18.90 -1.91
C ASN A 43 -4.50 -18.91 -1.92
N PRO A 44 -5.16 -19.84 -2.63
CA PRO A 44 -6.62 -20.01 -2.60
C PRO A 44 -7.15 -20.36 -1.21
N GLY A 45 -8.35 -19.87 -0.87
CA GLY A 45 -9.00 -20.12 0.42
C GLY A 45 -8.34 -19.51 1.67
N THR A 46 -7.28 -18.72 1.50
CA THR A 46 -6.47 -18.11 2.57
C THR A 46 -6.95 -16.69 2.88
N THR A 47 -6.98 -16.35 4.17
CA THR A 47 -7.32 -15.00 4.64
C THR A 47 -6.07 -14.14 4.69
N TYR A 48 -6.12 -12.98 4.05
CA TYR A 48 -5.05 -11.99 4.03
C TYR A 48 -5.50 -10.67 4.67
N GLU A 49 -4.54 -9.98 5.25
CA GLU A 49 -4.68 -8.61 5.74
C GLU A 49 -3.91 -7.66 4.82
N PHE A 50 -4.53 -6.54 4.46
CA PHE A 50 -3.96 -5.51 3.61
C PHE A 50 -3.97 -4.15 4.30
N GLN A 51 -2.96 -3.34 4.07
CA GLN A 51 -2.93 -1.93 4.45
C GLN A 51 -2.06 -1.13 3.49
N VAL A 52 -2.30 0.17 3.41
CA VAL A 52 -1.55 1.08 2.55
C VAL A 52 -0.82 2.10 3.41
N ILE A 53 0.42 2.42 3.04
CA ILE A 53 1.18 3.54 3.60
C ILE A 53 1.46 4.56 2.50
N GLY A 54 1.13 5.82 2.77
CA GLY A 54 1.57 6.92 1.92
C GLY A 54 3.04 7.22 2.18
N LYS A 55 3.82 7.48 1.14
CA LYS A 55 5.24 7.83 1.20
C LYS A 55 5.48 9.15 0.50
N ASN A 56 6.28 10.00 1.13
CA ASN A 56 6.76 11.25 0.55
C ASN A 56 8.30 11.35 0.76
N PRO A 57 8.98 12.29 0.10
CA PRO A 57 10.44 12.45 0.24
C PRO A 57 10.93 12.75 1.67
N LEU A 58 10.04 13.22 2.55
CA LEU A 58 10.35 13.53 3.95
C LEU A 58 10.10 12.33 4.88
N GLY A 59 9.48 11.26 4.37
CA GLY A 59 9.25 10.01 5.10
C GLY A 59 7.87 9.39 4.84
N ASP A 60 7.56 8.42 5.68
CA ASP A 60 6.31 7.68 5.62
C ASP A 60 5.19 8.44 6.35
N GLY A 61 4.01 8.46 5.72
CA GLY A 61 2.77 8.94 6.30
C GLY A 61 2.09 7.89 7.18
N MET A 62 0.83 8.17 7.54
CA MET A 62 0.03 7.24 8.34
C MET A 62 -0.39 6.00 7.54
N LEU A 63 -0.45 4.86 8.24
CA LEU A 63 -1.04 3.63 7.72
C LEU A 63 -2.57 3.74 7.62
N SER A 64 -3.14 3.09 6.62
CA SER A 64 -4.59 2.91 6.51
C SER A 64 -5.12 1.95 7.59
N LYS A 65 -6.44 1.88 7.72
CA LYS A 65 -7.08 0.75 8.39
C LYS A 65 -6.70 -0.56 7.68
N VAL A 66 -6.58 -1.63 8.45
CA VAL A 66 -6.38 -2.99 7.90
C VAL A 66 -7.68 -3.47 7.28
N LEU A 67 -7.56 -3.95 6.03
CA LEU A 67 -8.62 -4.63 5.30
C LEU A 67 -8.35 -6.14 5.31
N THR A 68 -9.32 -6.93 5.76
CA THR A 68 -9.22 -8.39 5.78
C THR A 68 -10.02 -8.97 4.61
N VAL A 69 -9.38 -9.79 3.77
CA VAL A 69 -9.99 -10.40 2.57
C VAL A 69 -9.63 -11.87 2.54
N ARG A 70 -10.59 -12.72 2.17
CA ARG A 70 -10.34 -14.14 1.92
C ARG A 70 -10.35 -14.41 0.42
N THR A 71 -9.33 -15.09 -0.07
CA THR A 71 -9.28 -15.56 -1.46
C THR A 71 -10.30 -16.69 -1.68
N LEU A 72 -10.73 -16.85 -2.93
CA LEU A 72 -11.63 -17.93 -3.35
C LEU A 72 -10.93 -19.30 -3.30
#